data_AF-A0A651DDH6-F1
#
_entry.id   AF-A0A651DDH6-F1
#
_cell.length_a   1.000
_cell.length_b   1.000
_cell.length_c   1.000
_cell.angle_alpha   90.00
_cell.angle_beta   90.00
_cell.angle_gamma   90.00
#
_symmetry.space_group_name_H-M   'P 1'
#
loop_
_entity.id
_entity.type
_entity.pdbx_description
1 polymer ?
#
loop_
_entity_poly.entity_id
_entity_poly.type
_entity_poly.pdbx_seq_one_letter_code
_entity_poly.pdbx_strand_id
1 'polypeptide(L)'
;MLGTLFAVLAVIVLVGWLVQRREVRETVEGRRPVVTDDHLREILDRGSVDVGEDEPLDEAEIREAEDEFWDGAEWDDPEAFHP
;
A
#
# COMPACT_ATOMS: atom_id res chain seq x y z
N MET A 1 41.69 -5.96 -1.42
CA MET A 1 40.68 -6.96 -1.03
C MET A 1 39.91 -6.55 0.23
N LEU A 2 40.57 -6.26 1.36
CA LEU A 2 39.87 -5.87 2.59
C LEU A 2 39.15 -4.50 2.48
N GLY A 3 39.82 -3.48 1.93
CA GLY A 3 39.24 -2.14 1.78
C GLY A 3 38.09 -2.07 0.77
N THR A 4 38.13 -2.88 -0.28
CA THR A 4 37.03 -3.01 -1.25
C THR A 4 35.80 -3.67 -0.62
N LEU A 5 36.01 -4.67 0.26
CA LEU A 5 34.93 -5.31 1.00
C LEU A 5 34.25 -4.32 1.97
N PHE A 6 35.03 -3.52 2.70
CA PHE A 6 34.46 -2.49 3.58
C PHE A 6 33.75 -1.38 2.82
N ALA A 7 34.24 -0.99 1.63
CA ALA A 7 33.57 0.00 0.79
C ALA A 7 32.21 -0.53 0.30
N VAL A 8 32.14 -1.78 -0.16
CA VAL A 8 30.88 -2.42 -0.56
C VAL A 8 29.92 -2.52 0.62
N LEU A 9 30.41 -2.92 1.80
CA LEU A 9 29.60 -2.99 3.01
C LEU A 9 29.03 -1.63 3.39
N ALA A 10 29.85 -0.57 3.33
CA ALA A 10 29.42 0.79 3.63
C ALA A 10 28.32 1.27 2.67
N VAL A 11 28.43 0.95 1.37
CA VAL A 11 27.40 1.27 0.37
C VAL A 11 26.10 0.55 0.68
N ILE A 12 26.14 -0.75 1.00
CA ILE A 12 24.94 -1.53 1.34
C ILE A 12 24.22 -0.94 2.56
N VAL A 13 24.98 -0.60 3.61
CA VAL A 13 24.41 0.00 4.83
C VAL A 13 23.80 1.37 4.53
N LEU A 14 24.47 2.20 3.73
CA LEU A 14 23.95 3.52 3.32
C LEU A 14 22.66 3.41 2.51
N VAL A 15 22.61 2.49 1.55
CA VAL A 15 21.41 2.24 0.73
C VAL A 15 20.28 1.71 1.59
N GLY A 16 20.54 0.72 2.45
CA GLY A 16 19.54 0.16 3.36
C GLY A 16 18.97 1.23 4.30
N TRP A 17 19.82 2.09 4.86
CA TRP A 17 19.38 3.22 5.67
C TRP A 17 18.52 4.22 4.89
N LEU A 18 18.87 4.51 3.64
CA LEU A 18 18.10 5.42 2.78
C LEU A 18 16.72 4.86 2.42
N VAL A 19 16.64 3.54 2.14
CA VAL A 19 15.38 2.84 1.87
C VAL A 19 14.51 2.82 3.12
N GLN A 20 15.06 2.39 4.26
CA GLN A 20 14.33 2.38 5.54
C GLN A 20 13.82 3.77 5.91
N ARG A 21 14.64 4.81 5.71
CA ARG A 21 14.25 6.19 5.98
C ARG A 21 13.15 6.69 5.05
N ARG A 22 13.11 6.23 3.80
CA ARG A 22 12.01 6.54 2.86
C ARG A 22 10.72 5.82 3.26
N GLU A 23 10.77 4.54 3.61
CA GLU A 23 9.59 3.80 4.08
C GLU A 23 9.02 4.38 5.38
N VAL A 24 9.88 4.72 6.34
CA VAL A 24 9.46 5.41 7.57
C VAL A 24 8.87 6.77 7.23
N ARG A 25 9.45 7.50 6.27
CA ARG A 25 8.90 8.79 5.85
C ARG A 25 7.55 8.62 5.16
N GLU A 26 7.36 7.63 4.29
CA GLU A 26 6.06 7.35 3.66
C GLU A 26 5.00 6.89 4.68
N THR A 27 5.41 6.15 5.71
CA THR A 27 4.52 5.72 6.79
C THR A 27 4.13 6.89 7.71
N VAL A 28 5.07 7.81 7.97
CA VAL A 28 4.84 9.01 8.81
C VAL A 28 4.16 10.14 8.04
N GLU A 29 4.40 10.27 6.73
CA GLU A 29 3.73 11.22 5.83
C GLU A 29 2.33 10.73 5.40
N GLY A 30 1.79 9.67 6.01
CA GLY A 30 0.42 9.21 5.78
C GLY A 30 0.18 8.51 4.45
N ARG A 31 1.23 8.14 3.71
CA ARG A 31 1.11 7.52 2.38
C ARG A 31 0.80 6.02 2.43
N ARG A 32 0.91 5.41 3.61
CA ARG A 32 0.41 4.05 3.88
C ARG A 32 -0.65 4.13 4.97
N PRO A 33 -1.89 3.65 4.73
CA PRO A 33 -2.89 3.54 5.78
C PRO A 33 -2.36 2.58 6.85
N VAL A 34 -2.11 3.11 8.05
CA VAL A 34 -1.65 2.32 9.20
C VAL A 34 -2.88 1.77 9.90
N VAL A 35 -3.26 0.54 9.57
CA VAL A 35 -4.32 -0.18 10.31
C VAL A 35 -3.75 -0.64 11.64
N THR A 36 -4.25 -0.10 12.75
CA THR A 36 -3.90 -0.54 14.10
C THR A 36 -4.92 -1.55 14.65
N ASP A 37 -4.56 -2.28 15.71
CA ASP A 37 -5.46 -3.22 16.39
C ASP A 37 -6.75 -2.58 16.89
N ASP A 38 -6.71 -1.28 17.24
CA ASP A 38 -7.90 -0.55 17.66
C ASP A 38 -8.85 -0.28 16.48
N HIS A 39 -8.31 -0.02 15.28
CA HIS A 39 -9.13 0.04 14.06
C HIS A 39 -9.80 -1.31 13.78
N LEU A 40 -9.09 -2.42 13.97
CA LEU A 40 -9.65 -3.76 13.78
C LEU A 40 -10.79 -4.04 14.76
N ARG A 41 -10.64 -3.65 16.03
CA ARG A 41 -11.71 -3.79 17.03
C ARG A 41 -12.94 -2.98 16.66
N GLU A 42 -12.77 -1.76 16.18
CA GLU A 42 -13.89 -0.91 15.78
C GLU A 42 -14.63 -1.47 14.56
N ILE A 43 -13.92 -1.98 13.56
CA ILE A 43 -14.55 -2.67 12.42
C ILE A 43 -15.33 -3.91 12.88
N LEU A 44 -14.78 -4.71 13.79
CA LEU A 44 -15.45 -5.91 14.28
C LEU A 44 -16.70 -5.59 15.11
N ASP A 45 -16.71 -4.48 15.84
CA ASP A 45 -17.84 -4.07 16.69
C ASP A 45 -18.90 -3.30 15.91
N ARG A 46 -18.47 -2.37 15.05
CA ARG A 46 -19.33 -1.36 14.40
C ARG A 46 -19.55 -1.60 12.91
N GLY A 47 -18.72 -2.43 12.30
CA GLY A 47 -18.72 -2.71 10.85
C GLY A 47 -17.98 -1.68 10.00
N SER A 48 -17.45 -0.61 10.60
CA SER A 48 -16.72 0.45 9.90
C SER A 48 -15.75 1.15 10.86
N VAL A 49 -14.75 1.84 10.30
CA VAL A 49 -13.86 2.73 11.05
C VAL A 49 -13.83 4.09 10.37
N ASP A 50 -13.98 5.16 11.15
CA ASP A 50 -13.87 6.53 10.65
C ASP A 50 -12.39 6.92 10.70
N VAL A 51 -11.68 6.57 9.64
CA VAL A 51 -10.37 7.16 9.36
C VAL A 51 -10.68 8.51 8.74
N GLY A 52 -10.40 9.59 9.47
CA GLY A 52 -10.66 10.96 9.02
C GLY A 52 -9.89 11.30 7.75
N GLU A 53 -10.39 10.82 6.61
CA GLU A 53 -9.98 11.23 5.28
C GLU A 53 -10.41 12.69 5.15
N ASP A 54 -9.44 13.59 5.21
CA ASP A 54 -9.66 15.03 5.27
C ASP A 54 -10.34 15.60 4.01
N GLU A 55 -10.46 14.80 2.94
CA GLU A 55 -11.06 15.22 1.67
C GLU A 55 -11.93 14.09 1.08
N PRO A 56 -13.15 14.40 0.62
CA PRO A 56 -13.99 13.43 -0.09
C PRO A 56 -13.26 12.86 -1.31
N LEU A 57 -13.37 11.55 -1.53
CA LEU A 57 -12.82 10.90 -2.72
C LEU A 57 -13.38 11.54 -4.01
N ASP A 58 -12.53 11.70 -5.02
CA ASP A 58 -12.95 12.24 -6.32
C ASP A 58 -13.73 11.20 -7.13
N GLU A 59 -15.05 11.39 -7.19
CA GLU A 59 -15.95 10.51 -7.95
C GLU A 59 -15.67 10.49 -9.47
N ALA A 60 -15.05 11.54 -10.02
CA ALA A 60 -14.70 11.59 -11.44
C ALA A 60 -13.48 10.70 -11.72
N GLU A 61 -12.45 10.79 -10.87
CA GLU A 61 -11.25 9.95 -10.95
C GLU A 61 -11.59 8.47 -10.79
N ILE A 62 -12.46 8.14 -9.82
CA ILE A 62 -12.91 6.76 -9.60
C ILE A 62 -13.59 6.21 -10.85
N ARG A 63 -14.49 6.99 -11.47
CA ARG A 63 -15.23 6.53 -12.65
C ARG A 63 -14.32 6.31 -13.85
N GLU A 64 -13.34 7.20 -14.07
CA GLU A 64 -12.35 7.04 -15.14
C GLU A 64 -11.51 5.76 -14.92
N ALA A 65 -11.08 5.50 -13.69
CA ALA A 65 -10.35 4.28 -13.34
C ALA A 65 -11.21 3.01 -13.48
N GLU A 66 -12.49 3.07 -13.11
CA GLU A 66 -13.43 1.97 -13.31
C GLU A 66 -13.65 1.69 -14.80
N ASP A 67 -13.87 2.72 -15.60
CA ASP A 67 -14.06 2.57 -17.05
C ASP A 67 -12.80 1.95 -17.69
N GLU A 68 -11.59 2.42 -17.34
CA GLU A 68 -10.32 1.83 -17.81
C GLU A 68 -10.19 0.36 -17.40
N PHE A 69 -10.56 0.03 -16.17
CA PHE A 69 -10.51 -1.33 -15.64
C PHE A 69 -11.50 -2.26 -16.34
N TRP A 70 -12.75 -1.84 -16.51
CA TRP A 70 -13.81 -2.66 -17.11
C TRP A 70 -13.68 -2.80 -18.62
N ASP A 71 -13.23 -1.75 -19.31
CA ASP A 71 -13.04 -1.77 -20.76
C ASP A 71 -11.70 -2.45 -21.15
N GLY A 72 -10.70 -2.42 -20.26
CA GLY A 72 -9.36 -2.97 -20.51
C GLY A 72 -9.16 -4.42 -20.07
N ALA A 73 -10.03 -4.97 -19.22
CA ALA A 73 -9.86 -6.31 -18.67
C ALA A 73 -10.56 -7.39 -19.52
N GLU A 74 -9.77 -8.35 -20.01
CA GLU A 74 -10.29 -9.62 -20.52
C GLU A 74 -10.54 -10.53 -19.31
N TRP A 75 -11.82 -10.81 -19.03
CA TRP A 75 -12.22 -11.67 -17.92
C TRP A 75 -12.36 -13.11 -18.41
N ASP A 76 -11.63 -14.02 -17.77
CA ASP A 76 -11.84 -15.45 -17.98
C ASP A 76 -13.23 -15.86 -17.48
N ASP A 77 -13.87 -16.77 -18.21
CA ASP A 77 -15.11 -17.38 -17.74
C ASP A 77 -14.86 -18.08 -16.39
N PRO A 78 -15.74 -17.91 -15.39
CA PRO A 78 -15.57 -18.57 -14.11
C PRO A 78 -15.58 -20.08 -14.28
N GLU A 79 -14.69 -20.77 -13.56
CA GLU A 79 -14.65 -22.23 -13.55
C GLU A 79 -16.02 -22.80 -13.14
N ALA A 80 -16.45 -23.85 -13.84
CA ALA A 80 -17.70 -24.51 -13.53
C ALA A 80 -17.64 -25.10 -12.11
N PHE A 81 -18.64 -24.76 -11.29
CA PHE A 81 -18.77 -25.32 -9.96
C PHE A 81 -19.02 -26.84 -10.04
N HIS A 82 -18.08 -27.61 -9.49
CA HIS A 82 -18.22 -29.06 -9.32
C HIS A 82 -18.47 -29.38 -7.83
N PRO A 83 -19.68 -29.84 -7.45
CA PRO A 83 -20.02 -30.22 -6.08
C PRO A 83 -19.38 -31.54 -5.64
#